data_AF-A0A6J2J7K2-F1
#
_entry.id   AF-A0A6J2J7K2-F1
#
_cell.length_a   1.000
_cell.length_b   1.000
_cell.length_c   1.000
_cell.angle_alpha   90.00
_cell.angle_beta   90.00
_cell.angle_gamma   90.00
#
_symmetry.space_group_name_H-M   'P 1'
#
loop_
_entity.id
_entity.type
_entity.pdbx_description
1 polymer ?
#
loop_
_entity_poly.entity_id
_entity_poly.type
_entity_poly.pdbx_seq_one_letter_code
_entity_poly.pdbx_strand_id
1 'polypeptide(L)'
;MNALDKLSDKEFIPFLRTLGVDTRNQSFEWMLNNSEFASALEWMYYHLDYNNVLSETEKRRFEEIQKRNLHQDNVLSQNEVDESISLIQSQYPGICPGDVDALAEMKQDIEMQREKLNLLAKHERIVKDLIKQKEGINEQLNLEITKLNAAQQQISHEEKSLAQECIRLADEVEDMTSAVIEVVGNTMDVYGNCGEKDTAPNFFTFGPFDQYKQLQELYLSHFDLYVSKKFDLKQNESKNDDNEVLSQAKNMERRLSEALSEYIDSKAELCGEQAKLELVANYNNPHSSQLSMNILEAQTAVQLLEQEEGIINLQIENAIKEFVEDRTRIVEETALNAALAIREEVSNDLAYLLDTTQHALVLDKVLYSALRHELHNIEEFLLFAAQLKQYVLDENDAVTSRICSMNEICREQASCEQKLEHSDVLLTSLCTVLGIEPTTNVMILVKSYNDLERDIKEAKEGIEDGFRVREEKLKEIEQSIRPLVDYIWDGCTKQPSSTDKTVAALAHQLEQEMSKTDARILAASAKFNSIKNSDNQLRKLWQWFLTDPSKLMSVIKGVQSGKYT
;
A
#
# COMPACT_ATOMS: atom_id res chain seq x y z
N MET A 1 24.35 56.32 -20.16
CA MET A 1 23.50 56.81 -19.05
C MET A 1 24.19 57.74 -18.04
N ASN A 2 25.42 58.24 -18.24
CA ASN A 2 26.09 59.12 -17.25
C ASN A 2 26.43 60.54 -17.77
N ALA A 3 25.63 61.11 -18.68
CA ALA A 3 25.86 62.47 -19.19
C ALA A 3 24.60 63.35 -19.31
N LEU A 4 23.44 62.90 -18.82
CA LEU A 4 22.15 63.62 -18.93
C LEU A 4 21.79 64.45 -17.68
N ASP A 5 22.57 64.38 -16.60
CA ASP A 5 22.31 65.05 -15.30
C ASP A 5 22.52 66.57 -15.26
N LYS A 6 22.66 67.24 -16.41
CA LYS A 6 22.96 68.70 -16.46
C LYS A 6 21.85 69.58 -17.05
N LEU A 7 20.74 69.02 -17.54
CA LEU A 7 19.64 69.79 -18.11
C LEU A 7 18.52 69.94 -17.07
N SER A 8 18.28 71.17 -16.61
CA SER A 8 17.22 71.45 -15.65
C SER A 8 15.88 71.71 -16.34
N ASP A 9 14.79 71.23 -15.73
CA ASP A 9 13.40 71.45 -16.18
C ASP A 9 13.07 72.93 -16.45
N LYS A 10 13.80 73.86 -15.82
CA LYS A 10 13.60 75.31 -15.94
C LYS A 10 13.97 75.88 -17.31
N GLU A 11 14.84 75.23 -18.07
CA GLU A 11 15.34 75.74 -19.36
C GLU A 11 14.71 75.01 -20.55
N PHE A 12 14.40 73.71 -20.40
CA PHE A 12 13.95 72.87 -21.51
C PHE A 12 12.45 72.96 -21.79
N ILE A 13 11.61 73.10 -20.75
CA ILE A 13 10.15 73.23 -20.92
C ILE A 13 9.78 74.53 -21.70
N PRO A 14 10.40 75.69 -21.44
CA PRO A 14 10.22 76.88 -22.27
C PRO A 14 10.63 76.69 -23.74
N PHE A 15 11.75 76.00 -23.99
CA PHE A 15 12.25 75.74 -25.35
C PHE A 15 11.25 74.92 -26.18
N LEU A 16 10.71 73.83 -25.62
CA LEU A 16 9.71 73.00 -26.30
C LEU A 16 8.40 73.75 -26.59
N ARG A 17 7.99 74.67 -25.71
CA ARG A 17 6.84 75.55 -25.98
C ARG A 17 7.09 76.50 -27.15
N THR A 18 8.31 77.01 -27.33
CA THR A 18 8.68 77.82 -28.51
C THR A 18 8.61 77.05 -29.83
N LEU A 19 8.78 75.73 -29.79
CA LEU A 19 8.63 74.84 -30.95
C LEU A 19 7.16 74.42 -31.19
N GLY A 20 6.22 74.93 -30.39
CA GLY A 20 4.79 74.60 -30.50
C GLY A 20 4.40 73.24 -29.92
N VAL A 21 5.29 72.60 -29.15
CA VAL A 21 5.04 71.29 -28.53
C VAL A 21 4.33 71.49 -27.18
N ASP A 22 3.13 70.92 -27.05
CA ASP A 22 2.33 71.02 -25.82
C ASP A 22 2.77 69.97 -24.80
N THR A 23 3.60 70.40 -23.85
CA THR A 23 4.30 69.52 -22.89
C THR A 23 3.46 69.14 -21.65
N ARG A 24 2.19 69.58 -21.56
CA ARG A 24 1.26 69.26 -20.45
C ARG A 24 1.84 69.39 -19.03
N ASN A 25 2.86 70.23 -18.84
CA ASN A 25 3.60 70.41 -17.57
C ASN A 25 4.26 69.14 -17.00
N GLN A 26 4.63 68.17 -17.84
CA GLN A 26 5.38 66.99 -17.39
C GLN A 26 6.89 67.27 -17.33
N SER A 27 7.60 66.60 -16.41
CA SER A 27 9.06 66.80 -16.23
C SER A 27 9.87 66.19 -17.37
N PHE A 28 11.05 66.75 -17.64
CA PHE A 28 11.96 66.28 -18.68
C PHE A 28 12.38 64.82 -18.46
N GLU A 29 12.57 64.45 -17.19
CA GLU A 29 12.91 63.09 -16.77
C GLU A 29 11.81 62.07 -17.10
N TRP A 30 10.54 62.49 -17.07
CA TRP A 30 9.43 61.63 -17.50
C TRP A 30 9.42 61.44 -19.02
N MET A 31 9.68 62.50 -19.79
CA MET A 31 9.68 62.45 -21.26
C MET A 31 10.83 61.61 -21.83
N LEU A 32 12.00 61.60 -21.18
CA LEU A 32 13.13 60.74 -21.56
C LEU A 32 12.89 59.25 -21.31
N ASN A 33 12.07 58.91 -20.32
CA ASN A 33 11.73 57.52 -20.00
C ASN A 33 10.54 56.97 -20.80
N ASN A 34 9.88 57.82 -21.58
CA ASN A 34 8.76 57.41 -22.43
C ASN A 34 9.28 57.00 -23.82
N SER A 35 9.02 55.77 -24.22
CA SER A 35 9.49 55.18 -25.49
C SER A 35 9.05 55.95 -26.74
N GLU A 36 7.96 56.73 -26.67
CA GLU A 36 7.47 57.53 -27.80
C GLU A 36 8.29 58.81 -28.03
N PHE A 37 8.89 59.38 -26.98
CA PHE A 37 9.62 60.66 -27.05
C PHE A 37 11.13 60.50 -26.93
N ALA A 38 11.59 59.42 -26.28
CA ALA A 38 12.99 59.16 -25.99
C ALA A 38 13.87 59.20 -27.25
N SER A 39 13.45 58.51 -28.31
CA SER A 39 14.20 58.42 -29.57
C SER A 39 14.30 59.77 -30.31
N ALA A 40 13.27 60.60 -30.25
CA ALA A 40 13.29 61.94 -30.86
C ALA A 40 14.15 62.93 -30.05
N LEU A 41 14.08 62.88 -28.71
CA LEU A 41 14.89 63.72 -27.83
C LEU A 41 16.37 63.34 -27.86
N GLU A 42 16.66 62.03 -27.91
CA GLU A 42 18.01 61.51 -28.07
C GLU A 42 18.60 61.91 -29.44
N TRP A 43 17.79 61.84 -30.51
CA TRP A 43 18.20 62.34 -31.83
C TRP A 43 18.53 63.84 -31.81
N MET A 44 17.65 64.67 -31.23
CA MET A 44 17.88 66.11 -31.12
C MET A 44 19.15 66.45 -30.34
N TYR A 45 19.42 65.77 -29.23
CA TYR A 45 20.62 66.00 -28.43
C TYR A 45 21.91 65.65 -29.18
N TYR A 46 21.92 64.56 -29.94
CA TYR A 46 23.12 64.15 -30.70
C TYR A 46 23.35 64.96 -31.98
N HIS A 47 22.30 65.57 -32.56
CA HIS A 47 22.39 66.21 -33.88
C HIS A 47 22.22 67.74 -33.86
N LEU A 48 21.87 68.37 -32.74
CA LEU A 48 21.84 69.83 -32.61
C LEU A 48 23.19 70.37 -32.09
N ASP A 49 24.07 70.70 -33.03
CA ASP A 49 25.35 71.40 -32.83
C ASP A 49 25.19 72.91 -33.13
N TYR A 50 26.06 73.77 -32.59
CA TYR A 50 26.31 75.15 -33.04
C TYR A 50 26.47 75.28 -34.57
N ASN A 51 26.92 74.22 -35.26
CA ASN A 51 27.03 74.17 -36.71
C ASN A 51 25.67 74.01 -37.45
N ASN A 52 24.59 73.64 -36.74
CA ASN A 52 23.24 73.47 -37.28
C ASN A 52 22.30 74.64 -36.93
N VAL A 53 22.81 75.67 -36.25
CA VAL A 53 22.08 76.91 -35.99
C VAL A 53 22.33 77.87 -37.15
N LEU A 54 21.29 78.19 -37.91
CA LEU A 54 21.35 79.21 -38.97
C LEU A 54 21.97 80.50 -38.40
N SER A 55 23.11 80.90 -38.94
CA SER A 55 23.77 82.13 -38.54
C SER A 55 22.88 83.35 -38.85
N GLU A 56 23.04 84.45 -38.11
CA GLU A 56 22.29 85.70 -38.34
C GLU A 56 22.38 86.18 -39.82
N THR A 57 23.51 85.86 -40.46
CA THR A 57 23.79 86.08 -41.89
C THR A 57 22.97 85.19 -42.82
N GLU A 58 22.76 83.92 -42.48
CA GLU A 58 21.96 82.99 -43.28
C GLU A 58 20.46 83.24 -43.09
N LYS A 59 20.03 83.62 -41.89
CA LYS A 59 18.66 84.13 -41.65
C LYS A 59 18.37 85.36 -42.50
N ARG A 60 19.28 86.34 -42.57
CA ARG A 60 19.11 87.51 -43.45
C ARG A 60 19.12 87.14 -44.94
N ARG A 61 19.96 86.20 -45.37
CA ARG A 61 19.95 85.69 -46.76
C ARG A 61 18.64 84.99 -47.09
N PHE A 62 18.10 84.18 -46.18
CA PHE A 62 16.82 83.52 -46.37
C PHE A 62 15.67 84.54 -46.44
N GLU A 63 15.66 85.54 -45.56
CA GLU A 63 14.69 86.64 -45.60
C GLU A 63 14.83 87.51 -46.86
N GLU A 64 16.05 87.72 -47.38
CA GLU A 64 16.29 88.39 -48.68
C GLU A 64 15.80 87.55 -49.86
N ILE A 65 16.02 86.24 -49.85
CA ILE A 65 15.53 85.31 -50.88
C ILE A 65 14.01 85.23 -50.85
N GLN A 66 13.41 85.20 -49.65
CA GLN A 66 11.95 85.19 -49.47
C GLN A 66 11.32 86.52 -49.90
N LYS A 67 11.99 87.66 -49.66
CA LYS A 67 11.57 88.98 -50.17
C LYS A 67 11.75 89.12 -51.69
N ARG A 68 12.81 88.53 -52.27
CA ARG A 68 13.01 88.46 -53.73
C ARG A 68 11.97 87.57 -54.40
N ASN A 69 11.56 86.48 -53.75
CA ASN A 69 10.52 85.57 -54.26
C ASN A 69 9.08 86.08 -54.05
N LEU A 70 8.85 87.13 -53.25
CA LEU A 70 7.53 87.77 -53.10
C LEU A 70 7.30 88.99 -54.00
N HIS A 71 8.34 89.52 -54.66
CA HIS A 71 8.25 90.78 -55.42
C HIS A 71 8.80 90.71 -56.85
N GLN A 72 8.92 89.54 -57.46
CA GLN A 72 9.20 89.46 -58.88
C GLN A 72 8.64 88.17 -59.51
N ASP A 73 7.65 88.35 -60.39
CA ASP A 73 7.35 87.48 -61.53
C ASP A 73 8.59 87.39 -62.45
N ASN A 74 9.67 86.76 -61.96
CA ASN A 74 10.86 86.39 -62.72
C ASN A 74 11.12 84.89 -62.59
N VAL A 75 10.05 84.08 -62.51
CA VAL A 75 10.12 82.71 -62.99
C VAL A 75 9.88 82.82 -64.49
N LEU A 76 10.96 82.90 -65.27
CA LEU A 76 10.89 82.82 -66.73
C LEU A 76 10.04 81.60 -67.10
N SER A 77 9.06 81.79 -67.99
CA SER A 77 8.27 80.67 -68.48
C SER A 77 9.18 79.72 -69.28
N GLN A 78 8.82 78.43 -69.36
CA GLN A 78 9.62 77.40 -70.06
C GLN A 78 10.05 77.85 -71.47
N ASN A 79 9.19 78.60 -72.16
CA ASN A 79 9.44 79.13 -73.49
C ASN A 79 10.47 80.27 -73.50
N GLU A 80 10.47 81.15 -72.50
CA GLU A 80 11.46 82.24 -72.37
C GLU A 80 12.83 81.70 -71.93
N VAL A 81 12.85 80.60 -71.18
CA VAL A 81 14.08 79.85 -70.86
C VAL A 81 14.66 79.21 -72.12
N ASP A 82 13.82 78.57 -72.95
CA ASP A 82 14.25 77.96 -74.22
C ASP A 82 14.71 79.01 -75.25
N GLU A 83 14.06 80.18 -75.30
CA GLU A 83 14.52 81.32 -76.12
C GLU A 83 15.85 81.88 -75.60
N SER A 84 16.04 81.98 -74.29
CA SER A 84 17.29 82.45 -73.67
C SER A 84 18.44 81.46 -73.89
N ILE A 85 18.16 80.15 -73.80
CA ILE A 85 19.12 79.08 -74.09
C ILE A 85 19.50 79.11 -75.58
N SER A 86 18.53 79.29 -76.47
CA SER A 86 18.78 79.42 -77.91
C SER A 86 19.60 80.69 -78.23
N LEU A 87 19.33 81.79 -77.53
CA LEU A 87 20.10 83.04 -77.66
C LEU A 87 21.55 82.84 -77.20
N ILE A 88 21.78 82.19 -76.06
CA ILE A 88 23.11 81.88 -75.51
C ILE A 88 23.87 80.91 -76.41
N GLN A 89 23.20 79.89 -76.97
CA GLN A 89 23.78 78.95 -77.94
C GLN A 89 24.19 79.65 -79.24
N SER A 90 23.44 80.66 -79.69
CA SER A 90 23.79 81.47 -80.87
C SER A 90 24.94 82.45 -80.61
N GLN A 91 25.05 82.98 -79.38
CA GLN A 91 26.01 84.00 -79.00
C GLN A 91 27.37 83.41 -78.60
N TYR A 92 27.41 82.15 -78.19
CA TYR A 92 28.62 81.39 -77.85
C TYR A 92 28.57 79.97 -78.45
N PRO A 93 28.90 79.80 -79.73
CA PRO A 93 28.98 78.48 -80.34
C PRO A 93 30.12 77.69 -79.69
N GLY A 94 29.78 76.80 -78.76
CA GLY A 94 30.73 75.93 -78.05
C GLY A 94 30.50 75.75 -76.54
N ILE A 95 29.53 76.42 -75.91
CA ILE A 95 29.32 76.31 -74.44
C ILE A 95 28.47 75.08 -74.02
N CYS A 96 27.77 74.42 -74.95
CA CYS A 96 27.14 73.11 -74.69
C CYS A 96 27.43 72.11 -75.82
N PRO A 97 28.55 71.36 -75.77
CA PRO A 97 28.66 70.11 -76.51
C PRO A 97 27.93 69.03 -75.71
N GLY A 98 26.60 69.00 -75.82
CA GLY A 98 25.82 67.86 -75.36
C GLY A 98 25.66 66.91 -76.54
N ASP A 99 26.47 65.86 -76.56
CA ASP A 99 26.37 64.79 -77.55
C ASP A 99 24.92 64.28 -77.59
N VAL A 100 24.31 64.20 -78.77
CA VAL A 100 22.92 63.72 -78.90
C VAL A 100 22.78 62.31 -78.32
N ASP A 101 23.87 61.56 -78.35
CA ASP A 101 24.02 60.23 -77.76
C ASP A 101 24.00 60.27 -76.22
N ALA A 102 24.69 61.23 -75.58
CA ALA A 102 24.67 61.36 -74.11
C ALA A 102 23.28 61.73 -73.56
N LEU A 103 22.49 62.50 -74.33
CA LEU A 103 21.11 62.84 -73.95
C LEU A 103 20.14 61.66 -74.18
N ALA A 104 20.44 60.78 -75.14
CA ALA A 104 19.71 59.53 -75.35
C ALA A 104 20.01 58.51 -74.24
N GLU A 105 21.28 58.37 -73.86
CA GLU A 105 21.72 57.54 -72.72
C GLU A 105 21.06 57.99 -71.41
N MET A 106 21.04 59.30 -71.13
CA MET A 106 20.40 59.83 -69.92
C MET A 106 18.88 59.57 -69.90
N LYS A 107 18.20 59.60 -71.06
CA LYS A 107 16.78 59.24 -71.14
C LYS A 107 16.55 57.76 -70.88
N GLN A 108 17.39 56.89 -71.43
CA GLN A 108 17.34 55.45 -71.20
C GLN A 108 17.61 55.12 -69.73
N ASP A 109 18.56 55.81 -69.08
CA ASP A 109 18.81 55.68 -67.64
C ASP A 109 17.61 56.12 -66.80
N ILE A 110 16.97 57.24 -67.14
CA ILE A 110 15.75 57.70 -66.45
C ILE A 110 14.62 56.68 -66.59
N GLU A 111 14.49 56.05 -67.76
CA GLU A 111 13.49 55.01 -68.01
C GLU A 111 13.78 53.74 -67.20
N MET A 112 15.04 53.30 -67.18
CA MET A 112 15.49 52.17 -66.35
C MET A 112 15.28 52.43 -64.85
N GLN A 113 15.57 53.64 -64.37
CA GLN A 113 15.32 54.02 -62.97
C GLN A 113 13.82 54.06 -62.64
N ARG A 114 12.96 54.46 -63.59
CA ARG A 114 11.51 54.40 -63.42
C ARG A 114 11.00 52.97 -63.36
N GLU A 115 11.52 52.06 -64.18
CA GLU A 115 11.19 50.64 -64.10
C GLU A 115 11.64 50.03 -62.77
N LYS A 116 12.85 50.36 -62.31
CA LYS A 116 13.36 49.95 -60.99
C LYS A 116 12.48 50.47 -59.85
N LEU A 117 12.02 51.72 -59.93
CA LEU A 117 11.11 52.30 -58.96
C LEU A 117 9.73 51.62 -58.95
N ASN A 118 9.21 51.26 -60.13
CA ASN A 118 7.96 50.49 -60.24
C ASN A 118 8.10 49.07 -59.65
N LEU A 119 9.24 48.42 -59.86
CA LEU A 119 9.56 47.14 -59.23
C LEU A 119 9.62 47.28 -57.71
N LEU A 120 10.31 48.29 -57.19
CA LEU A 120 10.38 48.55 -55.74
C LEU A 120 9.01 48.82 -55.13
N ALA A 121 8.16 49.62 -55.79
CA ALA A 121 6.79 49.86 -55.35
C ALA A 121 5.94 48.57 -55.33
N LYS A 122 6.20 47.64 -56.25
CA LYS A 122 5.54 46.32 -56.26
C LYS A 122 6.04 45.45 -55.10
N HIS A 123 7.34 45.43 -54.82
CA HIS A 123 7.92 44.70 -53.68
C HIS A 123 7.40 45.26 -52.36
N GLU A 124 7.29 46.58 -52.22
CA GLU A 124 6.74 47.22 -51.02
C GLU A 124 5.29 46.75 -50.74
N ARG A 125 4.45 46.61 -51.78
CA ARG A 125 3.10 46.03 -51.60
C ARG A 125 3.14 44.59 -51.13
N ILE A 126 3.99 43.75 -51.73
CA ILE A 126 4.12 42.34 -51.35
C ILE A 126 4.56 42.23 -49.88
N VAL A 127 5.53 43.06 -49.45
CA VAL A 127 5.99 43.09 -48.07
C VAL A 127 4.87 43.52 -47.11
N LYS A 128 4.07 44.54 -47.48
CA LYS A 128 2.92 44.96 -46.67
C LYS A 128 1.87 43.85 -46.55
N ASP A 129 1.61 43.12 -47.63
CA ASP A 129 0.67 41.99 -47.62
C ASP A 129 1.19 40.84 -46.75
N LEU A 130 2.50 40.54 -46.79
CA LEU A 130 3.15 39.54 -45.93
C LEU A 130 3.13 39.93 -44.45
N ILE A 131 3.35 41.21 -44.13
CA ILE A 131 3.23 41.72 -42.75
C ILE A 131 1.81 41.50 -42.24
N LYS A 132 0.80 41.86 -43.04
CA LYS A 132 -0.61 41.66 -42.69
C LYS A 132 -0.96 40.18 -42.51
N GLN A 133 -0.41 39.30 -43.35
CA GLN A 133 -0.61 37.86 -43.22
C GLN A 133 0.04 37.30 -41.95
N LYS A 134 1.24 37.77 -41.60
CA LYS A 134 1.93 37.43 -40.35
C LYS A 134 1.13 37.86 -39.12
N GLU A 135 0.57 39.07 -39.13
CA GLU A 135 -0.29 39.56 -38.06
C GLU A 135 -1.52 38.66 -37.88
N GLY A 136 -2.20 38.29 -38.97
CA GLY A 136 -3.34 37.37 -38.92
C GLY A 136 -2.99 35.96 -38.41
N ILE A 137 -1.81 35.43 -38.78
CA ILE A 137 -1.33 34.14 -38.26
C ILE A 137 -1.01 34.23 -36.76
N ASN A 138 -0.39 35.33 -36.32
CA ASN A 138 -0.10 35.56 -34.90
C ASN A 138 -1.39 35.66 -34.06
N GLU A 139 -2.43 36.32 -34.57
CA GLU A 139 -3.73 36.37 -33.90
C GLU A 139 -4.36 34.96 -33.76
N GLN A 140 -4.31 34.16 -34.83
CA GLN A 140 -4.80 32.77 -34.80
C GLN A 140 -4.00 31.90 -33.81
N LEU A 141 -2.67 32.05 -33.81
CA LEU A 141 -1.79 31.33 -32.89
C LEU A 141 -2.09 31.70 -31.44
N ASN A 142 -2.29 32.99 -31.15
CA ASN A 142 -2.65 33.44 -29.81
C ASN A 142 -4.00 32.88 -29.35
N LEU A 143 -4.99 32.76 -30.25
CA LEU A 143 -6.27 32.12 -29.94
C LEU A 143 -6.10 30.64 -29.60
N GLU A 144 -5.30 29.89 -30.36
CA GLU A 144 -5.04 28.47 -30.09
C GLU A 144 -4.23 28.26 -28.80
N ILE A 145 -3.22 29.10 -28.53
CA ILE A 145 -2.49 29.09 -27.26
C ILE A 145 -3.46 29.33 -26.08
N THR A 146 -4.40 30.26 -26.24
CA THR A 146 -5.39 30.55 -25.20
C THR A 146 -6.32 29.36 -24.96
N LYS A 147 -6.78 28.68 -26.02
CA LYS A 147 -7.60 27.46 -25.90
C LYS A 147 -6.83 26.31 -25.24
N LEU A 148 -5.57 26.09 -25.64
CA LEU A 148 -4.69 25.08 -25.05
C LEU A 148 -4.46 25.34 -23.57
N ASN A 149 -4.18 26.58 -23.17
CA ASN A 149 -4.03 26.95 -21.77
C ASN A 149 -5.32 26.74 -20.98
N ALA A 150 -6.48 27.05 -21.55
CA ALA A 150 -7.78 26.80 -20.91
C ALA A 150 -8.04 25.29 -20.74
N ALA A 151 -7.76 24.48 -21.76
CA ALA A 151 -7.89 23.02 -21.68
C ALA A 151 -6.92 22.41 -20.66
N GLN A 152 -5.67 22.88 -20.61
CA GLN A 152 -4.68 22.44 -19.63
C GLN A 152 -5.10 22.77 -18.18
N GLN A 153 -5.63 23.97 -17.95
CA GLN A 153 -6.14 24.35 -16.63
C GLN A 153 -7.35 23.51 -16.23
N GLN A 154 -8.25 23.21 -17.18
CA GLN A 154 -9.39 22.34 -16.94
C GLN A 154 -8.96 20.92 -16.57
N ILE A 155 -8.06 20.30 -17.34
CA ILE A 155 -7.53 18.96 -17.06
C ILE A 155 -6.84 18.93 -15.68
N SER A 156 -6.03 19.94 -15.35
CA SER A 156 -5.38 20.01 -14.04
C SER A 156 -6.39 20.15 -12.88
N HIS A 157 -7.52 20.81 -13.10
CA HIS A 157 -8.57 20.92 -12.09
C HIS A 157 -9.33 19.60 -11.93
N GLU A 158 -9.68 18.95 -13.04
CA GLU A 158 -10.34 17.64 -13.06
C GLU A 158 -9.46 16.57 -12.39
N GLU A 159 -8.16 16.56 -12.67
CA GLU A 159 -7.19 15.65 -12.03
C GLU A 159 -7.15 15.84 -10.51
N LYS A 160 -7.10 17.09 -10.03
CA LYS A 160 -7.13 17.38 -8.59
C LYS A 160 -8.45 16.96 -7.94
N SER A 161 -9.58 17.18 -8.61
CA SER A 161 -10.89 16.75 -8.13
C SER A 161 -10.96 15.23 -8.03
N LEU A 162 -10.48 14.53 -9.06
CA LEU A 162 -10.48 13.07 -9.10
C LEU A 162 -9.56 12.49 -8.00
N ALA A 163 -8.37 13.07 -7.80
CA ALA A 163 -7.46 12.68 -6.75
C ALA A 163 -8.08 12.85 -5.35
N GLN A 164 -8.80 13.95 -5.10
CA GLN A 164 -9.53 14.16 -3.85
C GLN A 164 -10.64 13.13 -3.65
N GLU A 165 -11.36 12.76 -4.71
CA GLU A 165 -12.39 11.73 -4.64
C GLU A 165 -11.81 10.34 -4.38
N CYS A 166 -10.65 10.01 -4.97
CA CYS A 166 -9.92 8.77 -4.66
C CYS A 166 -9.47 8.71 -3.20
N ILE A 167 -8.95 9.81 -2.65
CA ILE A 167 -8.57 9.88 -1.23
C ILE A 167 -9.79 9.69 -0.34
N ARG A 168 -10.91 10.37 -0.64
CA ARG A 168 -12.16 10.21 0.12
C ARG A 168 -12.66 8.76 0.11
N LEU A 169 -12.59 8.08 -1.03
CA LEU A 169 -12.99 6.68 -1.14
C LEU A 169 -12.03 5.75 -0.39
N ALA A 170 -10.73 6.05 -0.37
CA ALA A 170 -9.75 5.29 0.41
C ALA A 170 -10.03 5.42 1.92
N ASP A 171 -10.28 6.64 2.40
CA ASP A 171 -10.65 6.90 3.80
C ASP A 171 -11.95 6.16 4.17
N GLU A 172 -12.96 6.16 3.29
CA GLU A 172 -14.23 5.46 3.49
C GLU A 172 -14.05 3.93 3.59
N VAL A 173 -13.09 3.37 2.84
CA VAL A 173 -12.70 1.96 2.94
C VAL A 173 -11.95 1.67 4.24
N GLU A 174 -11.04 2.53 4.66
CA GLU A 174 -10.32 2.38 5.94
C GLU A 174 -11.26 2.42 7.14
N ASP A 175 -12.24 3.33 7.13
CA ASP A 175 -13.27 3.45 8.16
C ASP A 175 -14.14 2.18 8.23
N MET A 176 -14.60 1.67 7.07
CA MET A 176 -15.35 0.42 7.01
C MET A 176 -14.53 -0.77 7.50
N THR A 177 -13.25 -0.84 7.13
CA THR A 177 -12.35 -1.92 7.56
C THR A 177 -12.15 -1.88 9.06
N SER A 178 -11.95 -0.69 9.63
CA SER A 178 -11.81 -0.49 11.07
C SER A 178 -13.09 -0.90 11.82
N ALA A 179 -14.26 -0.53 11.30
CA ALA A 179 -15.55 -0.94 11.87
C ALA A 179 -15.74 -2.48 11.82
N VAL A 180 -15.33 -3.14 10.73
CA VAL A 180 -15.38 -4.61 10.62
C VAL A 180 -14.43 -5.25 11.63
N ILE A 181 -13.21 -4.75 11.77
CA ILE A 181 -12.23 -5.23 12.76
C ILE A 181 -12.79 -5.10 14.18
N GLU A 182 -13.45 -3.97 14.49
CA GLU A 182 -14.08 -3.74 15.79
C GLU A 182 -15.24 -4.72 16.04
N VAL A 183 -16.11 -4.96 15.06
CA VAL A 183 -17.21 -5.94 15.18
C VAL A 183 -16.67 -7.35 15.35
N VAL A 184 -15.62 -7.73 14.61
CA VAL A 184 -14.98 -9.05 14.74
C VAL A 184 -14.32 -9.17 16.12
N GLY A 185 -13.60 -8.14 16.57
CA GLY A 185 -12.98 -8.08 17.90
C GLY A 185 -14.01 -8.23 19.02
N ASN A 186 -15.09 -7.43 18.99
CA ASN A 186 -16.19 -7.52 19.95
C ASN A 186 -16.86 -8.90 19.94
N THR A 187 -16.98 -9.51 18.76
CA THR A 187 -17.55 -10.85 18.60
C THR A 187 -16.62 -11.93 19.18
N MET A 188 -15.31 -11.82 18.95
CA MET A 188 -14.30 -12.71 19.53
C MET A 188 -14.22 -12.57 21.06
N ASP A 189 -14.37 -11.37 21.61
CA ASP A 189 -14.42 -11.11 23.05
C ASP A 189 -15.67 -11.69 23.72
N VAL A 190 -16.82 -11.66 23.02
CA VAL A 190 -18.07 -12.31 23.47
C VAL A 190 -17.95 -13.83 23.44
N TYR A 191 -17.28 -14.41 22.43
CA TYR A 191 -17.01 -15.86 22.40
C TYR A 191 -15.93 -16.29 23.40
N GLY A 192 -14.94 -15.45 23.69
CA GLY A 192 -13.89 -15.67 24.69
C GLY A 192 -14.40 -15.64 26.13
N ASN A 193 -15.42 -14.83 26.40
CA ASN A 193 -16.11 -14.77 27.70
C ASN A 193 -17.41 -15.59 27.64
N CYS A 194 -17.31 -16.92 27.78
CA CYS A 194 -18.45 -17.87 27.79
C CYS A 194 -19.49 -17.59 28.91
N GLY A 195 -20.35 -16.59 28.71
CA GLY A 195 -21.44 -16.23 29.65
C GLY A 195 -22.84 -16.26 29.04
N GLU A 196 -23.04 -15.66 27.86
CA GLU A 196 -24.39 -15.50 27.31
C GLU A 196 -24.39 -15.67 25.79
N LYS A 197 -24.95 -16.79 25.31
CA LYS A 197 -25.05 -17.12 23.87
C LYS A 197 -26.18 -16.36 23.14
N ASP A 198 -27.03 -15.65 23.87
CA ASP A 198 -28.26 -15.05 23.33
C ASP A 198 -28.14 -13.56 22.95
N THR A 199 -26.98 -12.92 23.22
CA THR A 199 -26.72 -11.50 22.89
C THR A 199 -25.64 -11.28 21.83
N ALA A 200 -25.05 -12.35 21.28
CA ALA A 200 -24.06 -12.23 20.21
C ALA A 200 -24.71 -11.62 18.95
N PRO A 201 -24.25 -10.45 18.46
CA PRO A 201 -24.75 -9.88 17.23
C PRO A 201 -24.37 -10.82 16.08
N ASN A 202 -25.34 -11.55 15.55
CA ASN A 202 -25.13 -12.43 14.41
C ASN A 202 -24.61 -11.60 13.23
N PHE A 203 -23.36 -11.86 12.83
CA PHE A 203 -22.70 -11.20 11.70
C PHE A 203 -23.54 -11.26 10.41
N PHE A 204 -24.34 -12.32 10.27
CA PHE A 204 -25.27 -12.54 9.17
C PHE A 204 -26.43 -11.53 9.07
N THR A 205 -26.78 -10.84 10.16
CA THR A 205 -27.91 -9.88 10.18
C THR A 205 -27.52 -8.43 9.95
N PHE A 206 -26.22 -8.08 9.97
CA PHE A 206 -25.74 -6.70 9.84
C PHE A 206 -24.59 -6.51 8.83
N GLY A 207 -24.02 -7.56 8.25
CA GLY A 207 -23.03 -7.41 7.19
C GLY A 207 -23.69 -6.91 5.90
N PRO A 208 -23.15 -5.86 5.24
CA PRO A 208 -23.74 -5.30 4.03
C PRO A 208 -23.34 -6.18 2.83
N PHE A 209 -23.74 -7.45 2.86
CA PHE A 209 -23.39 -8.44 1.84
C PHE A 209 -23.89 -8.00 0.45
N ASP A 210 -25.02 -7.31 0.40
CA ASP A 210 -25.54 -6.68 -0.82
C ASP A 210 -24.67 -5.52 -1.30
N GLN A 211 -24.09 -4.72 -0.41
CA GLN A 211 -23.16 -3.65 -0.80
C GLN A 211 -21.80 -4.22 -1.21
N TYR A 212 -21.32 -5.27 -0.53
CA TYR A 212 -20.09 -5.97 -0.91
C TYR A 212 -20.24 -6.66 -2.27
N LYS A 213 -21.41 -7.25 -2.54
CA LYS A 213 -21.75 -7.81 -3.85
C LYS A 213 -21.85 -6.73 -4.94
N GLN A 214 -22.46 -5.57 -4.64
CA GLN A 214 -22.49 -4.42 -5.55
C GLN A 214 -21.09 -3.86 -5.83
N LEU A 215 -20.20 -3.80 -4.83
CA LEU A 215 -18.80 -3.41 -4.98
C LEU A 215 -18.01 -4.43 -5.81
N GLN A 216 -18.26 -5.73 -5.64
CA GLN A 216 -17.66 -6.77 -6.47
C GLN A 216 -18.14 -6.70 -7.93
N GLU A 217 -19.43 -6.47 -8.16
CA GLU A 217 -20.00 -6.26 -9.50
C GLU A 217 -19.46 -4.97 -10.14
N LEU A 218 -19.29 -3.91 -9.37
CA LEU A 218 -18.71 -2.65 -9.83
C LEU A 218 -17.21 -2.80 -10.15
N TYR A 219 -16.46 -3.52 -9.30
CA TYR A 219 -15.06 -3.85 -9.53
C TYR A 219 -14.89 -4.73 -10.77
N LEU A 220 -15.72 -5.76 -10.96
CA LEU A 220 -15.74 -6.59 -12.16
C LEU A 220 -16.08 -5.77 -13.40
N SER A 221 -17.04 -4.84 -13.31
CA SER A 221 -17.36 -3.92 -14.40
C SER A 221 -16.20 -2.98 -14.75
N HIS A 222 -15.49 -2.44 -13.75
CA HIS A 222 -14.31 -1.59 -13.98
C HIS A 222 -13.13 -2.39 -14.51
N PHE A 223 -12.97 -3.63 -14.04
CA PHE A 223 -11.96 -4.55 -14.52
C PHE A 223 -12.24 -4.96 -15.97
N ASP A 224 -13.50 -5.25 -16.34
CA ASP A 224 -13.91 -5.50 -17.73
C ASP A 224 -13.75 -4.26 -18.61
N LEU A 225 -13.98 -3.06 -18.07
CA LEU A 225 -13.77 -1.79 -18.80
C LEU A 225 -12.27 -1.46 -18.99
N TYR A 226 -11.44 -1.82 -18.00
CA TYR A 226 -9.99 -1.75 -18.10
C TYR A 226 -9.44 -2.79 -19.08
N VAL A 227 -9.95 -4.03 -19.05
CA VAL A 227 -9.55 -5.11 -19.95
C VAL A 227 -9.99 -4.80 -21.39
N SER A 228 -11.21 -4.29 -21.60
CA SER A 228 -11.65 -3.84 -22.93
C SER A 228 -10.82 -2.65 -23.42
N LYS A 229 -10.53 -1.63 -22.60
CA LYS A 229 -9.66 -0.49 -23.02
C LYS A 229 -8.23 -0.90 -23.35
N LYS A 230 -7.62 -1.84 -22.61
CA LYS A 230 -6.23 -2.25 -22.83
C LYS A 230 -6.05 -3.37 -23.85
N PHE A 231 -7.04 -4.25 -24.01
CA PHE A 231 -6.90 -5.47 -24.82
C PHE A 231 -7.82 -5.53 -26.06
N ASP A 232 -8.83 -4.67 -26.22
CA ASP A 232 -9.46 -4.42 -27.54
C ASP A 232 -8.64 -3.43 -28.38
N LEU A 233 -7.37 -3.77 -28.61
CA LEU A 233 -6.62 -3.26 -29.75
C LEU A 233 -7.00 -4.08 -30.99
N LYS A 234 -8.25 -3.93 -31.43
CA LYS A 234 -8.65 -4.21 -32.81
C LYS A 234 -9.41 -3.04 -33.38
N GLN A 235 -8.66 -2.28 -34.18
CA GLN A 235 -9.12 -1.42 -35.26
C GLN A 235 -10.10 -0.31 -34.86
N ASN A 236 -9.52 0.82 -34.43
CA ASN A 236 -9.75 2.06 -35.16
C ASN A 236 -8.45 2.85 -35.14
N GLU A 237 -7.75 2.85 -36.27
CA GLU A 237 -6.62 3.73 -36.52
C GLU A 237 -7.11 5.18 -36.44
N SER A 238 -6.92 5.81 -35.28
CA SER A 238 -6.74 7.26 -35.19
C SER A 238 -5.25 7.57 -35.38
N LYS A 239 -4.68 7.14 -36.51
CA LYS A 239 -3.43 7.67 -37.04
C LYS A 239 -3.80 8.75 -38.04
N ASN A 240 -4.03 9.98 -37.57
CA ASN A 240 -4.04 11.12 -38.49
C ASN A 240 -3.34 12.36 -37.90
N ASP A 241 -3.38 12.60 -36.59
CA ASP A 241 -2.78 13.84 -36.04
C ASP A 241 -1.24 13.85 -36.07
N ASP A 242 -0.57 12.81 -35.59
CA ASP A 242 0.90 12.85 -35.46
C ASP A 242 1.63 12.88 -36.82
N ASN A 243 1.06 12.24 -37.85
CA ASN A 243 1.62 12.30 -39.20
C ASN A 243 1.34 13.64 -39.90
N GLU A 244 0.25 14.33 -39.54
CA GLU A 244 -0.08 15.64 -40.09
C GLU A 244 0.78 16.73 -39.45
N VAL A 245 1.05 16.64 -38.14
CA VAL A 245 2.01 17.51 -37.43
C VAL A 245 3.44 17.29 -37.94
N LEU A 246 3.86 16.03 -38.15
CA LEU A 246 5.20 15.75 -38.69
C LEU A 246 5.35 16.17 -40.17
N SER A 247 4.28 16.06 -40.96
CA SER A 247 4.20 16.55 -42.34
C SER A 247 4.26 18.09 -42.40
N GLN A 248 3.55 18.77 -41.51
CA GLN A 248 3.58 20.24 -41.41
C GLN A 248 4.93 20.75 -40.90
N ALA A 249 5.56 20.05 -39.94
CA ALA A 249 6.91 20.37 -39.47
C ALA A 249 7.94 20.23 -40.59
N LYS A 250 7.90 19.14 -41.38
CA LYS A 250 8.77 18.96 -42.57
C LYS A 250 8.48 19.99 -43.67
N ASN A 251 7.23 20.41 -43.84
CA ASN A 251 6.87 21.45 -44.80
C ASN A 251 7.40 22.82 -44.36
N MET A 252 7.29 23.16 -43.07
CA MET A 252 7.90 24.38 -42.51
C MET A 252 9.43 24.35 -42.59
N GLU A 253 10.07 23.21 -42.30
CA GLU A 253 11.52 23.03 -42.45
C GLU A 253 11.96 23.29 -43.89
N ARG A 254 11.25 22.71 -44.87
CA ARG A 254 11.55 22.93 -46.30
C ARG A 254 11.39 24.40 -46.70
N ARG A 255 10.34 25.08 -46.24
CA ARG A 255 10.09 26.50 -46.53
C ARG A 255 11.12 27.42 -45.86
N LEU A 256 11.55 27.07 -44.64
CA LEU A 256 12.60 27.82 -43.94
C LEU A 256 13.95 27.64 -44.62
N SER A 257 14.29 26.44 -45.09
CA SER A 257 15.51 26.21 -45.87
C SER A 257 15.49 26.94 -47.21
N GLU A 258 14.35 26.95 -47.93
CA GLU A 258 14.19 27.71 -49.17
C GLU A 258 14.34 29.23 -48.93
N ALA A 259 13.72 29.76 -47.86
CA ALA A 259 13.85 31.18 -47.49
C ALA A 259 15.25 31.56 -47.00
N LEU A 260 15.96 30.63 -46.33
CA LEU A 260 17.34 30.86 -45.90
C LEU A 260 18.28 30.90 -47.11
N SER A 261 18.10 30.00 -48.08
CA SER A 261 18.83 30.03 -49.36
C SER A 261 18.53 31.31 -50.14
N GLU A 262 17.27 31.73 -50.28
CA GLU A 262 16.95 33.01 -50.95
C GLU A 262 17.57 34.22 -50.23
N TYR A 263 17.63 34.20 -48.89
CA TYR A 263 18.28 35.26 -48.13
C TYR A 263 19.80 35.26 -48.31
N ILE A 264 20.44 34.09 -48.34
CA ILE A 264 21.87 33.95 -48.60
C ILE A 264 22.20 34.43 -50.02
N ASP A 265 21.43 34.00 -51.02
CA ASP A 265 21.60 34.40 -52.41
C ASP A 265 21.42 35.92 -52.59
N SER A 266 20.38 36.50 -51.98
CA SER A 266 20.14 37.95 -52.03
C SER A 266 21.23 38.76 -51.31
N LYS A 267 21.80 38.22 -50.23
CA LYS A 267 22.89 38.87 -49.50
C LYS A 267 24.22 38.76 -50.24
N ALA A 268 24.49 37.63 -50.88
CA ALA A 268 25.65 37.43 -51.75
C ALA A 268 25.58 38.37 -52.97
N GLU A 269 24.40 38.50 -53.59
CA GLU A 269 24.18 39.42 -54.72
C GLU A 269 24.34 40.89 -54.31
N LEU A 270 23.81 41.30 -53.14
CA LEU A 270 24.00 42.64 -52.58
C LEU A 270 25.49 42.95 -52.31
N CYS A 271 26.22 42.01 -51.72
CA CYS A 271 27.66 42.16 -51.46
C CYS A 271 28.46 42.21 -52.76
N GLY A 272 28.11 41.40 -53.76
CA GLY A 272 28.71 41.43 -55.10
C GLY A 272 28.48 42.76 -55.82
N GLU A 273 27.28 43.32 -55.75
CA GLU A 273 26.97 44.63 -56.32
C GLU A 273 27.64 45.78 -55.56
N GLN A 274 27.76 45.70 -54.24
CA GLN A 274 28.54 46.66 -53.44
C GLN A 274 30.03 46.63 -53.80
N ALA A 275 30.63 45.45 -53.96
CA ALA A 275 32.03 45.31 -54.37
C ALA A 275 32.28 45.83 -55.81
N LYS A 276 31.33 45.62 -56.75
CA LYS A 276 31.39 46.22 -58.09
C LYS A 276 31.32 47.75 -58.04
N LEU A 277 30.45 48.32 -57.21
CA LEU A 277 30.32 49.76 -57.00
C LEU A 277 31.60 50.37 -56.40
N GLU A 278 32.22 49.68 -55.44
CA GLU A 278 33.45 50.10 -54.78
C GLU A 278 34.67 50.00 -55.72
N LEU A 279 34.70 49.00 -56.60
CA LEU A 279 35.67 48.92 -57.70
C LEU A 279 35.48 50.07 -58.69
N VAL A 280 34.26 50.35 -59.16
CA VAL A 280 33.97 51.44 -60.10
C VAL A 280 34.29 52.83 -59.51
N ALA A 281 34.07 53.02 -58.20
CA ALA A 281 34.42 54.26 -57.50
C ALA A 281 35.94 54.58 -57.51
N ASN A 282 36.80 53.56 -57.67
CA ASN A 282 38.26 53.71 -57.72
C ASN A 282 38.82 54.01 -59.13
N TYR A 283 38.00 54.03 -60.19
CA TYR A 283 38.44 54.22 -61.59
C TYR A 283 38.12 55.61 -62.18
N ASN A 284 38.34 56.69 -61.43
CA ASN A 284 38.34 58.03 -62.01
C ASN A 284 39.67 58.29 -62.77
N ASN A 285 39.65 58.00 -64.09
CA ASN A 285 40.65 58.27 -65.14
C ASN A 285 41.99 57.52 -65.12
N PRO A 286 42.08 56.29 -65.67
CA PRO A 286 43.35 55.63 -65.98
C PRO A 286 43.78 55.80 -67.46
N HIS A 287 45.09 55.94 -67.70
CA HIS A 287 45.66 55.87 -69.05
C HIS A 287 45.59 54.43 -69.60
N SER A 288 45.39 54.29 -70.93
CA SER A 288 45.22 53.00 -71.65
C SER A 288 46.28 51.91 -71.36
N SER A 289 47.48 52.26 -70.90
CA SER A 289 48.54 51.30 -70.56
C SER A 289 48.43 50.71 -69.14
N GLN A 290 47.65 51.32 -68.25
CA GLN A 290 47.41 50.85 -66.88
C GLN A 290 46.11 50.05 -66.76
N LEU A 291 45.22 50.15 -67.75
CA LEU A 291 43.94 49.46 -67.78
C LEU A 291 44.10 47.94 -67.68
N SER A 292 45.04 47.37 -68.44
CA SER A 292 45.26 45.91 -68.44
C SER A 292 45.82 45.38 -67.12
N MET A 293 46.66 46.17 -66.43
CA MET A 293 47.21 45.79 -65.12
C MET A 293 46.14 45.86 -64.03
N ASN A 294 45.34 46.94 -64.03
CA ASN A 294 44.28 47.11 -63.04
C ASN A 294 43.12 46.11 -63.26
N ILE A 295 42.82 45.74 -64.51
CA ILE A 295 41.87 44.65 -64.83
C ILE A 295 42.38 43.32 -64.29
N LEU A 296 43.68 43.01 -64.44
CA LEU A 296 44.27 41.78 -63.92
C LEU A 296 44.25 41.75 -62.38
N GLU A 297 44.56 42.87 -61.73
CA GLU A 297 44.47 42.99 -60.26
C GLU A 297 43.03 42.83 -59.76
N ALA A 298 42.06 43.46 -60.43
CA ALA A 298 40.65 43.29 -60.11
C ALA A 298 40.17 41.85 -60.31
N GLN A 299 40.58 41.18 -61.39
CA GLN A 299 40.27 39.76 -61.62
C GLN A 299 40.88 38.85 -60.55
N THR A 300 42.10 39.14 -60.10
CA THR A 300 42.76 38.37 -59.04
C THR A 300 42.08 38.58 -57.69
N ALA A 301 41.66 39.81 -57.39
CA ALA A 301 40.89 40.12 -56.18
C ALA A 301 39.52 39.43 -56.19
N VAL A 302 38.82 39.41 -57.33
CA VAL A 302 37.54 38.69 -57.49
C VAL A 302 37.74 37.19 -57.27
N GLN A 303 38.77 36.57 -57.85
CA GLN A 303 39.06 35.15 -57.64
C GLN A 303 39.38 34.80 -56.17
N LEU A 304 40.05 35.70 -55.44
CA LEU A 304 40.31 35.52 -54.02
C LEU A 304 39.02 35.63 -53.19
N LEU A 305 38.16 36.59 -53.51
CA LEU A 305 36.85 36.73 -52.85
C LEU A 305 35.94 35.53 -53.13
N GLU A 306 35.92 35.00 -54.36
CA GLU A 306 35.18 33.77 -54.70
C GLU A 306 35.71 32.54 -53.92
N GLN A 307 37.02 32.46 -53.68
CA GLN A 307 37.60 31.42 -52.81
C GLN A 307 37.21 31.61 -51.35
N GLU A 308 37.24 32.84 -50.83
CA GLU A 308 36.82 33.14 -49.46
C GLU A 308 35.33 32.86 -49.26
N GLU A 309 34.48 33.20 -50.24
CA GLU A 309 33.06 32.85 -50.25
C GLU A 309 32.87 31.33 -50.20
N GLY A 310 33.62 30.57 -51.00
CA GLY A 310 33.60 29.10 -50.97
C GLY A 310 34.01 28.52 -49.61
N ILE A 311 35.02 29.11 -48.95
CA ILE A 311 35.45 28.71 -47.60
C ILE A 311 34.38 29.02 -46.57
N ILE A 312 33.76 30.21 -46.63
CA ILE A 312 32.70 30.62 -45.70
C ILE A 312 31.47 29.73 -45.87
N ASN A 313 31.06 29.42 -47.10
CA ASN A 313 29.94 28.51 -47.36
C ASN A 313 30.20 27.12 -46.77
N LEU A 314 31.40 26.57 -46.95
CA LEU A 314 31.79 25.28 -46.35
C LEU A 314 31.76 25.34 -44.80
N GLN A 315 32.22 26.44 -44.21
CA GLN A 315 32.18 26.62 -42.75
C GLN A 315 30.75 26.73 -42.22
N ILE A 316 29.87 27.42 -42.94
CA ILE A 316 28.45 27.52 -42.61
C ILE A 316 27.77 26.15 -42.69
N GLU A 317 28.01 25.40 -43.76
CA GLU A 317 27.46 24.03 -43.90
C GLU A 317 27.92 23.11 -42.77
N ASN A 318 29.21 23.16 -42.41
CA ASN A 318 29.75 22.37 -41.30
C ASN A 318 29.15 22.81 -39.95
N ALA A 319 29.00 24.10 -39.69
CA ALA A 319 28.41 24.61 -38.46
C ALA A 319 26.91 24.26 -38.33
N ILE A 320 26.16 24.31 -39.44
CA ILE A 320 24.76 23.88 -39.49
C ILE A 320 24.69 22.37 -39.19
N LYS A 321 25.58 21.58 -39.80
CA LYS A 321 25.62 20.13 -39.57
C LYS A 321 25.92 19.79 -38.11
N GLU A 322 26.94 20.40 -37.51
CA GLU A 322 27.26 20.22 -36.08
C GLU A 322 26.08 20.61 -35.19
N PHE A 323 25.43 21.76 -35.48
CA PHE A 323 24.27 22.20 -34.71
C PHE A 323 23.08 21.23 -34.81
N VAL A 324 22.80 20.69 -36.00
CA VAL A 324 21.73 19.71 -36.20
C VAL A 324 22.08 18.40 -35.48
N GLU A 325 23.32 17.93 -35.57
CA GLU A 325 23.78 16.72 -34.86
C GLU A 325 23.65 16.88 -33.34
N ASP A 326 24.05 18.01 -32.78
CA ASP A 326 23.91 18.29 -31.34
C ASP A 326 22.44 18.36 -30.91
N ARG A 327 21.58 19.02 -31.69
CA ARG A 327 20.14 19.09 -31.39
C ARG A 327 19.47 17.74 -31.47
N THR A 328 19.78 16.93 -32.49
CA THR A 328 19.26 15.56 -32.61
C THR A 328 19.72 14.71 -31.44
N ARG A 329 21.00 14.79 -31.05
CA ARG A 329 21.53 14.06 -29.89
C ARG A 329 20.81 14.43 -28.59
N ILE A 330 20.55 15.71 -28.34
CA ILE A 330 19.81 16.14 -27.14
C ILE A 330 18.39 15.57 -27.14
N VAL A 331 17.71 15.57 -28.28
CA VAL A 331 16.35 15.00 -28.41
C VAL A 331 16.37 13.49 -28.17
N GLU A 332 17.34 12.77 -28.75
CA GLU A 332 17.52 11.34 -28.53
C GLU A 332 17.80 11.01 -27.06
N GLU A 333 18.71 11.72 -26.42
CA GLU A 333 19.04 11.52 -25.01
C GLU A 333 17.85 11.84 -24.10
N THR A 334 17.09 12.90 -24.39
CA THR A 334 15.88 13.25 -23.64
C THR A 334 14.79 12.19 -23.82
N ALA A 335 14.57 11.70 -25.04
CA ALA A 335 13.60 10.64 -25.32
C ALA A 335 13.99 9.31 -24.65
N LEU A 336 15.27 8.95 -24.67
CA LEU A 336 15.81 7.76 -23.99
C LEU A 336 15.63 7.87 -22.47
N ASN A 337 15.96 9.02 -21.88
CA ASN A 337 15.81 9.25 -20.44
C ASN A 337 14.34 9.23 -20.00
N ALA A 338 13.43 9.83 -20.79
CA ALA A 338 12.00 9.76 -20.52
C ALA A 338 11.47 8.32 -20.63
N ALA A 339 11.89 7.58 -21.65
CA ALA A 339 11.51 6.17 -21.82
C ALA A 339 12.07 5.28 -20.69
N LEU A 340 13.28 5.57 -20.19
CA LEU A 340 13.88 4.87 -19.06
C LEU A 340 13.11 5.16 -17.76
N ALA A 341 12.78 6.43 -17.48
CA ALA A 341 12.00 6.81 -16.30
C ALA A 341 10.63 6.10 -16.26
N ILE A 342 9.92 6.06 -17.39
CA ILE A 342 8.64 5.34 -17.50
C ILE A 342 8.83 3.83 -17.26
N ARG A 343 9.91 3.23 -17.78
CA ARG A 343 10.20 1.81 -17.54
C ARG A 343 10.54 1.51 -16.08
N GLU A 344 11.27 2.39 -15.41
CA GLU A 344 11.59 2.26 -13.99
C GLU A 344 10.32 2.37 -13.13
N GLU A 345 9.45 3.32 -13.43
CA GLU A 345 8.14 3.47 -12.78
C GLU A 345 7.29 2.20 -12.94
N VAL A 346 7.12 1.72 -14.18
CA VAL A 346 6.37 0.47 -14.45
C VAL A 346 7.02 -0.73 -13.76
N SER A 347 8.35 -0.80 -13.69
CA SER A 347 9.05 -1.87 -12.99
C SER A 347 8.78 -1.83 -11.48
N ASN A 348 8.74 -0.64 -10.88
CA ASN A 348 8.43 -0.46 -9.46
C ASN A 348 6.98 -0.83 -9.16
N ASP A 349 6.04 -0.42 -10.01
CA ASP A 349 4.62 -0.77 -9.88
C ASP A 349 4.41 -2.29 -9.99
N LEU A 350 5.08 -2.94 -10.95
CA LEU A 350 5.03 -4.40 -11.10
C LEU A 350 5.63 -5.12 -9.90
N ALA A 351 6.72 -4.60 -9.33
CA ALA A 351 7.33 -5.16 -8.12
C ALA A 351 6.39 -5.04 -6.91
N TYR A 352 5.74 -3.88 -6.74
CA TYR A 352 4.75 -3.65 -5.69
C TYR A 352 3.53 -4.57 -5.83
N LEU A 353 3.00 -4.72 -7.05
CA LEU A 353 1.89 -5.64 -7.32
C LEU A 353 2.27 -7.10 -7.08
N LEU A 354 3.49 -7.50 -7.44
CA LEU A 354 3.99 -8.84 -7.16
C LEU A 354 4.07 -9.10 -5.65
N ASP A 355 4.58 -8.15 -4.88
CA ASP A 355 4.67 -8.27 -3.43
C ASP A 355 3.28 -8.35 -2.78
N THR A 356 2.36 -7.47 -3.19
CA THR A 356 0.98 -7.45 -2.68
C THR A 356 0.24 -8.76 -3.00
N THR A 357 0.41 -9.30 -4.21
CA THR A 357 -0.20 -10.57 -4.59
C THR A 357 0.40 -11.76 -3.84
N GLN A 358 1.69 -11.73 -3.52
CA GLN A 358 2.32 -12.74 -2.66
C GLN A 358 1.75 -12.69 -1.24
N HIS A 359 1.59 -11.49 -0.66
CA HIS A 359 0.95 -11.32 0.64
C HIS A 359 -0.49 -11.85 0.66
N ALA A 360 -1.28 -11.54 -0.37
CA ALA A 360 -2.64 -12.05 -0.51
C ALA A 360 -2.67 -13.59 -0.61
N LEU A 361 -1.76 -14.19 -1.38
CA LEU A 361 -1.65 -15.66 -1.48
C LEU A 361 -1.27 -16.32 -0.15
N VAL A 362 -0.38 -15.70 0.62
CA VAL A 362 0.00 -16.19 1.96
C VAL A 362 -1.21 -16.13 2.90
N LEU A 363 -1.94 -15.02 2.89
CA LEU A 363 -3.16 -14.87 3.68
C LEU A 363 -4.21 -15.92 3.32
N ASP A 364 -4.43 -16.17 2.03
CA ASP A 364 -5.38 -17.18 1.56
C ASP A 364 -4.99 -18.59 2.01
N LYS A 365 -3.69 -18.93 1.98
CA LYS A 365 -3.19 -20.21 2.52
C LYS A 365 -3.44 -20.33 4.03
N VAL A 366 -3.21 -19.27 4.79
CA VAL A 366 -3.47 -19.25 6.24
C VAL A 366 -4.96 -19.41 6.50
N LEU A 367 -5.81 -18.67 5.79
CA LEU A 367 -7.27 -18.76 5.91
C LEU A 367 -7.78 -20.17 5.57
N TYR A 368 -7.30 -20.76 4.47
CA TYR A 368 -7.63 -22.13 4.10
C TYR A 368 -7.22 -23.12 5.19
N SER A 369 -6.02 -22.98 5.76
CA SER A 369 -5.56 -23.86 6.84
C SER A 369 -6.40 -23.72 8.12
N ALA A 370 -6.79 -22.49 8.47
CA ALA A 370 -7.68 -22.22 9.60
C ALA A 370 -9.07 -22.82 9.38
N LEU A 371 -9.68 -22.61 8.21
CA LEU A 371 -10.96 -23.21 7.85
C LEU A 371 -10.91 -24.74 7.87
N ARG A 372 -9.80 -25.33 7.40
CA ARG A 372 -9.62 -26.79 7.44
C ARG A 372 -9.49 -27.31 8.86
N HIS A 373 -8.83 -26.57 9.75
CA HIS A 373 -8.72 -26.91 11.16
C HIS A 373 -10.08 -26.81 11.87
N GLU A 374 -10.85 -25.75 11.63
CA GLU A 374 -12.20 -25.59 12.16
C GLU A 374 -13.14 -26.71 11.69
N LEU A 375 -13.08 -27.08 10.41
CA LEU A 375 -13.84 -28.22 9.90
C LEU A 375 -13.48 -29.52 10.62
N HIS A 376 -12.19 -29.75 10.86
CA HIS A 376 -11.73 -30.94 11.58
C HIS A 376 -12.23 -30.96 13.03
N ASN A 377 -12.20 -29.82 13.73
CA ASN A 377 -12.73 -29.70 15.08
C ASN A 377 -14.24 -29.98 15.13
N ILE A 378 -15.00 -29.53 14.13
CA ILE A 378 -16.42 -29.85 14.00
C ILE A 378 -16.62 -31.35 13.73
N GLU A 379 -15.81 -31.96 12.87
CA GLU A 379 -15.86 -33.41 12.61
C GLU A 379 -15.58 -34.22 13.89
N GLU A 380 -14.56 -33.85 14.67
CA GLU A 380 -14.25 -34.47 15.96
C GLU A 380 -15.39 -34.30 16.97
N PHE A 381 -15.99 -33.11 17.05
CA PHE A 381 -17.13 -32.86 17.93
C PHE A 381 -18.36 -33.70 17.53
N LEU A 382 -18.64 -33.84 16.23
CA LEU A 382 -19.72 -34.68 15.72
C LEU A 382 -19.46 -36.17 16.02
N LEU A 383 -18.20 -36.63 15.86
CA LEU A 383 -17.79 -37.98 16.24
C LEU A 383 -17.97 -38.21 17.75
N PHE A 384 -17.54 -37.27 18.59
CA PHE A 384 -17.74 -37.33 20.03
C PHE A 384 -19.22 -37.36 20.41
N ALA A 385 -20.05 -36.50 19.81
CA ALA A 385 -21.49 -36.49 20.05
C ALA A 385 -22.16 -37.81 19.63
N ALA A 386 -21.72 -38.41 18.52
CA ALA A 386 -22.19 -39.72 18.08
C ALA A 386 -21.79 -40.83 19.06
N GLN A 387 -20.55 -40.83 19.54
CA GLN A 387 -20.06 -41.77 20.56
C GLN A 387 -20.79 -41.62 21.89
N LEU A 388 -21.02 -40.38 22.35
CA LEU A 388 -21.76 -40.10 23.57
C LEU A 388 -23.21 -40.58 23.46
N LYS A 389 -23.86 -40.34 22.31
CA LYS A 389 -25.20 -40.86 22.04
C LYS A 389 -25.24 -42.38 22.14
N GLN A 390 -24.26 -43.07 21.54
CA GLN A 390 -24.18 -44.54 21.62
C GLN A 390 -24.00 -45.00 23.07
N TYR A 391 -23.07 -44.39 23.81
CA TYR A 391 -22.84 -44.70 25.22
C TYR A 391 -24.11 -44.54 26.08
N VAL A 392 -24.87 -43.45 25.87
CA VAL A 392 -26.12 -43.23 26.60
C VAL A 392 -27.17 -44.28 26.26
N LEU A 393 -27.26 -44.73 25.00
CA LEU A 393 -28.16 -45.81 24.60
C LEU A 393 -27.75 -47.15 25.25
N ASP A 394 -26.45 -47.48 25.21
CA ASP A 394 -25.92 -48.71 25.81
C ASP A 394 -26.12 -48.72 27.33
N GLU A 395 -25.90 -47.59 28.01
CA GLU A 395 -26.14 -47.46 29.45
C GLU A 395 -27.62 -47.56 29.80
N ASN A 396 -28.51 -46.98 28.97
CA ASN A 396 -29.95 -47.12 29.16
C ASN A 396 -30.40 -48.59 29.04
N ASP A 397 -29.85 -49.34 28.08
CA ASP A 397 -30.12 -50.77 27.93
C ASP A 397 -29.59 -51.56 29.13
N ALA A 398 -28.39 -51.24 29.63
CA ALA A 398 -27.82 -51.85 30.83
C ALA A 398 -28.64 -51.56 32.10
N VAL A 399 -29.09 -50.31 32.29
CA VAL A 399 -29.98 -49.92 33.39
C VAL A 399 -31.32 -50.66 33.28
N THR A 400 -31.90 -50.73 32.08
CA THR A 400 -33.14 -51.47 31.85
C THR A 400 -32.98 -52.95 32.18
N SER A 401 -31.87 -53.58 31.75
CA SER A 401 -31.53 -54.96 32.09
C SER A 401 -31.39 -55.17 33.61
N ARG A 402 -30.72 -54.24 34.31
CA ARG A 402 -30.58 -54.29 35.78
C ARG A 402 -31.93 -54.14 36.49
N ILE A 403 -32.81 -53.25 36.02
CA ILE A 403 -34.17 -53.11 36.56
C ILE A 403 -34.97 -54.41 36.35
N CYS A 404 -34.91 -55.01 35.16
CA CYS A 404 -35.55 -56.28 34.89
C CYS A 404 -35.05 -57.39 35.81
N SER A 405 -33.73 -57.54 35.97
CA SER A 405 -33.13 -58.52 36.88
C SER A 405 -33.53 -58.29 38.33
N MET A 406 -33.56 -57.04 38.80
CA MET A 406 -34.00 -56.73 40.17
C MET A 406 -35.48 -57.07 40.38
N ASN A 407 -36.34 -56.80 39.38
CA ASN A 407 -37.75 -57.20 39.43
C ASN A 407 -37.93 -58.72 39.46
N GLU A 408 -37.08 -59.47 38.74
CA GLU A 408 -37.07 -60.95 38.80
C GLU A 408 -36.68 -61.44 40.20
N ILE A 409 -35.60 -60.90 40.78
CA ILE A 409 -35.16 -61.24 42.15
C ILE A 409 -36.27 -60.93 43.16
N CYS A 410 -36.90 -59.76 43.07
CA CYS A 410 -38.02 -59.39 43.96
C CYS A 410 -39.22 -60.34 43.81
N ARG A 411 -39.52 -60.80 42.58
CA ARG A 411 -40.59 -61.80 42.35
C ARG A 411 -40.22 -63.16 42.91
N GLU A 412 -38.97 -63.59 42.76
CA GLU A 412 -38.45 -64.83 43.36
C GLU A 412 -38.52 -64.77 44.89
N GLN A 413 -38.10 -63.65 45.49
CA GLN A 413 -38.19 -63.43 46.93
C GLN A 413 -39.64 -63.47 47.40
N ALA A 414 -40.56 -62.75 46.76
CA ALA A 414 -41.98 -62.78 47.11
C ALA A 414 -42.58 -64.19 46.98
N SER A 415 -42.16 -64.97 45.97
CA SER A 415 -42.55 -66.38 45.84
C SER A 415 -41.98 -67.26 46.96
N CYS A 416 -40.74 -67.03 47.37
CA CYS A 416 -40.11 -67.71 48.49
C CYS A 416 -40.77 -67.36 49.82
N GLU A 417 -41.10 -66.09 50.06
CA GLU A 417 -41.85 -65.62 51.24
C GLU A 417 -43.23 -66.30 51.29
N GLN A 418 -43.97 -66.33 50.18
CA GLN A 418 -45.23 -67.09 50.10
C GLN A 418 -45.03 -68.58 50.39
N LYS A 419 -43.97 -69.23 49.87
CA LYS A 419 -43.66 -70.64 50.18
C LYS A 419 -43.31 -70.85 51.65
N LEU A 420 -42.64 -69.90 52.28
CA LEU A 420 -42.31 -69.91 53.71
C LEU A 420 -43.56 -69.78 54.59
N GLU A 421 -44.50 -68.90 54.23
CA GLU A 421 -45.80 -68.77 54.92
C GLU A 421 -46.59 -70.09 54.93
N HIS A 422 -46.36 -70.98 53.96
CA HIS A 422 -47.02 -72.28 53.85
C HIS A 422 -46.18 -73.46 54.36
N SER A 423 -44.95 -73.23 54.83
CA SER A 423 -44.02 -74.28 55.29
C SER A 423 -43.85 -74.26 56.82
N ASP A 424 -44.86 -74.79 57.51
CA ASP A 424 -44.98 -74.80 58.98
C ASP A 424 -43.73 -75.42 59.68
N VAL A 425 -43.13 -76.45 59.08
CA VAL A 425 -41.99 -77.19 59.66
C VAL A 425 -40.68 -76.40 59.63
N LEU A 426 -40.44 -75.62 58.57
CA LEU A 426 -39.21 -74.86 58.41
C LEU A 426 -39.22 -73.61 59.32
N LEU A 427 -40.39 -72.98 59.42
CA LEU A 427 -40.62 -71.79 60.24
C LEU A 427 -40.50 -72.13 61.73
N THR A 428 -41.02 -73.28 62.15
CA THR A 428 -40.85 -73.81 63.51
C THR A 428 -39.39 -74.09 63.83
N SER A 429 -38.63 -74.64 62.86
CA SER A 429 -37.19 -74.93 63.01
C SER A 429 -36.34 -73.64 63.11
N LEU A 430 -36.68 -72.61 62.34
CA LEU A 430 -36.00 -71.31 62.40
C LEU A 430 -36.31 -70.55 63.70
N CYS A 431 -37.55 -70.61 64.19
CA CYS A 431 -37.91 -70.07 65.50
C CYS A 431 -37.09 -70.73 66.61
N THR A 432 -36.89 -72.05 66.54
CA THR A 432 -36.07 -72.78 67.53
C THR A 432 -34.59 -72.44 67.46
N VAL A 433 -34.03 -72.25 66.26
CA VAL A 433 -32.61 -71.85 66.09
C VAL A 433 -32.37 -70.43 66.62
N LEU A 434 -33.31 -69.52 66.39
CA LEU A 434 -33.22 -68.13 66.88
C LEU A 434 -33.68 -67.97 68.33
N GLY A 435 -34.17 -69.03 68.99
CA GLY A 435 -34.61 -69.01 70.38
C GLY A 435 -35.89 -68.20 70.64
N ILE A 436 -36.72 -68.02 69.62
CA ILE A 436 -37.98 -67.25 69.66
C ILE A 436 -39.15 -68.22 69.77
N GLU A 437 -40.24 -67.80 70.42
CA GLU A 437 -41.49 -68.56 70.41
C GLU A 437 -41.99 -68.81 68.97
N PRO A 438 -42.65 -69.94 68.69
CA PRO A 438 -43.13 -70.25 67.34
C PRO A 438 -44.12 -69.16 66.87
N THR A 439 -43.73 -68.38 65.86
CA THR A 439 -44.58 -67.32 65.29
C THR A 439 -44.76 -67.52 63.81
N THR A 440 -45.98 -67.38 63.29
CA THR A 440 -46.29 -67.44 61.85
C THR A 440 -45.83 -66.20 61.07
N ASN A 441 -45.39 -65.15 61.76
CA ASN A 441 -44.99 -63.89 61.14
C ASN A 441 -43.49 -63.85 60.84
N VAL A 442 -43.14 -64.01 59.56
CA VAL A 442 -41.76 -64.03 59.04
C VAL A 442 -40.97 -62.76 59.41
N MET A 443 -41.63 -61.61 59.57
CA MET A 443 -40.96 -60.35 59.93
C MET A 443 -40.32 -60.38 61.33
N ILE A 444 -40.87 -61.17 62.25
CA ILE A 444 -40.31 -61.32 63.61
C ILE A 444 -39.00 -62.10 63.57
N LEU A 445 -38.91 -63.11 62.69
CA LEU A 445 -37.69 -63.88 62.46
C LEU A 445 -36.59 -63.02 61.84
N VAL A 446 -36.92 -62.23 60.81
CA VAL A 446 -35.95 -61.32 60.16
C VAL A 446 -35.42 -60.28 61.14
N LYS A 447 -36.30 -59.67 61.94
CA LYS A 447 -35.88 -58.69 62.96
C LYS A 447 -34.93 -59.31 63.98
N SER A 448 -35.27 -60.49 64.49
CA SER A 448 -34.47 -61.15 65.51
C SER A 448 -33.14 -61.67 64.98
N TYR A 449 -33.08 -62.08 63.71
CA TYR A 449 -31.83 -62.38 63.02
C TYR A 449 -30.93 -61.15 62.90
N ASN A 450 -31.50 -60.00 62.50
CA ASN A 450 -30.74 -58.74 62.40
C ASN A 450 -30.25 -58.25 63.77
N ASP A 451 -31.06 -58.42 64.82
CA ASP A 451 -30.65 -58.10 66.19
C ASP A 451 -29.50 -59.02 66.64
N LEU A 452 -29.55 -60.32 66.35
CA LEU A 452 -28.46 -61.26 66.63
C LEU A 452 -27.17 -60.92 65.86
N GLU A 453 -27.30 -60.53 64.59
CA GLU A 453 -26.14 -60.12 63.77
C GLU A 453 -25.47 -58.86 64.33
N ARG A 454 -26.27 -57.89 64.81
CA ARG A 454 -25.76 -56.71 65.52
C ARG A 454 -25.04 -57.12 66.80
N ASP A 455 -25.64 -57.96 67.64
CA ASP A 455 -25.05 -58.40 68.91
C ASP A 455 -23.73 -59.17 68.69
N ILE A 456 -23.65 -59.99 67.63
CA ILE A 456 -22.40 -60.67 67.23
C ILE A 456 -21.32 -59.66 66.84
N LYS A 457 -21.70 -58.62 66.09
CA LYS A 457 -20.77 -57.57 65.67
C LYS A 457 -20.24 -56.77 66.86
N GLU A 458 -21.12 -56.36 67.77
CA GLU A 458 -20.74 -55.67 69.02
C GLU A 458 -19.84 -56.53 69.90
N ALA A 459 -20.13 -57.82 70.04
CA ALA A 459 -19.28 -58.75 70.78
C ALA A 459 -17.89 -58.91 70.14
N LYS A 460 -17.81 -58.94 68.80
CA LYS A 460 -16.55 -59.01 68.06
C LYS A 460 -15.71 -57.75 68.28
N GLU A 461 -16.32 -56.58 68.17
CA GLU A 461 -15.66 -55.28 68.41
C GLU A 461 -15.16 -55.20 69.86
N GLY A 462 -15.96 -55.63 70.85
CA GLY A 462 -15.54 -55.68 72.26
C GLY A 462 -14.38 -56.65 72.53
N ILE A 463 -14.31 -57.77 71.81
CA ILE A 463 -13.18 -58.71 71.88
C ILE A 463 -11.91 -58.08 71.27
N GLU A 464 -12.02 -57.46 70.09
CA GLU A 464 -10.90 -56.80 69.42
C GLU A 464 -10.33 -55.66 70.27
N ASP A 465 -11.17 -54.79 70.82
CA ASP A 465 -10.77 -53.74 71.75
C ASP A 465 -10.13 -54.33 73.03
N GLY A 466 -10.70 -55.41 73.56
CA GLY A 466 -10.14 -56.14 74.70
C GLY A 466 -8.73 -56.70 74.44
N PHE A 467 -8.46 -57.17 73.23
CA PHE A 467 -7.12 -57.60 72.82
C PHE A 467 -6.17 -56.42 72.62
N ARG A 468 -6.62 -55.34 71.99
CA ARG A 468 -5.81 -54.12 71.80
C ARG A 468 -5.32 -53.55 73.13
N VAL A 469 -6.21 -53.40 74.11
CA VAL A 469 -5.85 -52.91 75.45
C VAL A 469 -4.86 -53.83 76.16
N ARG A 470 -4.96 -55.15 75.97
CA ARG A 470 -3.99 -56.09 76.55
C ARG A 470 -2.63 -55.99 75.86
N GLU A 471 -2.59 -55.80 74.54
CA GLU A 471 -1.36 -55.64 73.79
C GLU A 471 -0.63 -54.34 74.18
N GLU A 472 -1.37 -53.23 74.38
CA GLU A 472 -0.83 -51.97 74.89
C GLU A 472 -0.20 -52.15 76.29
N LYS A 473 -0.90 -52.81 77.21
CA LYS A 473 -0.34 -53.14 78.54
C LYS A 473 0.89 -54.04 78.46
N LEU A 474 0.93 -54.96 77.50
CA LEU A 474 2.08 -55.85 77.31
C LEU A 474 3.29 -55.06 76.80
N LYS A 475 3.09 -54.09 75.89
CA LYS A 475 4.13 -53.16 75.44
C LYS A 475 4.64 -52.26 76.57
N GLU A 476 3.76 -51.76 77.45
CA GLU A 476 4.16 -50.99 78.63
C GLU A 476 5.04 -51.83 79.57
N ILE A 477 4.67 -53.10 79.80
CA ILE A 477 5.47 -54.03 80.60
C ILE A 477 6.83 -54.28 79.92
N GLU A 478 6.87 -54.56 78.62
CA GLU A 478 8.14 -54.74 77.88
C GLU A 478 9.06 -53.52 77.98
N GLN A 479 8.50 -52.30 77.85
CA GLN A 479 9.26 -51.07 78.00
C GLN A 479 9.78 -50.89 79.44
N SER A 480 8.98 -51.25 80.44
CA SER A 480 9.39 -51.19 81.86
C SER A 480 10.50 -52.19 82.23
N ILE A 481 10.54 -53.34 81.54
CA ILE A 481 11.52 -54.41 81.79
C ILE A 481 12.82 -54.18 81.00
N ARG A 482 12.80 -53.39 79.91
CA ARG A 482 13.95 -53.14 79.04
C ARG A 482 15.24 -52.71 79.79
N PRO A 483 15.20 -51.80 80.78
CA PRO A 483 16.40 -51.43 81.55
C PRO A 483 16.92 -52.55 82.45
N LEU A 484 16.04 -53.47 82.90
CA LEU A 484 16.42 -54.65 83.70
C LEU A 484 17.10 -55.71 82.84
N VAL A 485 16.76 -55.82 81.55
CA VAL A 485 17.41 -56.75 80.62
C VAL A 485 18.89 -56.41 80.46
N ASP A 486 19.21 -55.13 80.24
CA ASP A 486 20.60 -54.68 80.10
C ASP A 486 21.40 -54.87 81.39
N TYR A 487 20.74 -54.78 82.56
CA TYR A 487 21.39 -55.00 83.87
C TYR A 487 21.61 -56.49 84.18
N ILE A 488 20.66 -57.36 83.83
CA ILE A 488 20.72 -58.80 84.11
C ILE A 488 21.59 -59.53 83.07
N TRP A 489 21.64 -59.05 81.82
CA TRP A 489 22.31 -59.69 80.69
C TRP A 489 23.50 -58.88 80.16
N ASP A 490 24.22 -58.20 81.05
CA ASP A 490 25.50 -57.55 80.72
C ASP A 490 26.60 -58.60 80.51
N GLY A 491 26.78 -59.03 79.26
CA GLY A 491 27.82 -59.97 78.86
C GLY A 491 27.66 -60.53 77.43
N CYS A 492 28.77 -60.92 76.81
CA CYS A 492 28.80 -61.46 75.44
C CYS A 492 28.13 -62.84 75.30
N THR A 493 27.87 -63.52 76.41
CA THR A 493 27.09 -64.75 76.47
C THR A 493 25.66 -64.35 76.80
N LYS A 494 24.69 -64.73 75.96
CA LYS A 494 23.26 -64.63 76.27
C LYS A 494 22.93 -65.53 77.49
N GLN A 495 23.39 -65.19 78.69
CA GLN A 495 23.06 -65.79 79.98
C GLN A 495 23.06 -64.69 81.05
N PRO A 496 22.18 -64.77 82.08
CA PRO A 496 22.14 -63.81 83.17
C PRO A 496 23.48 -63.76 83.93
N SER A 497 23.98 -62.57 84.31
CA SER A 497 25.17 -62.42 85.13
C SER A 497 24.89 -62.91 86.57
N SER A 498 25.29 -64.15 86.86
CA SER A 498 24.87 -64.90 88.07
C SER A 498 25.75 -64.66 89.30
N THR A 499 26.00 -63.38 89.64
CA THR A 499 26.73 -63.06 90.88
C THR A 499 25.83 -62.63 92.04
N ASP A 500 24.58 -62.25 91.79
CA ASP A 500 23.62 -61.84 92.83
C ASP A 500 22.55 -62.92 93.10
N LYS A 501 22.50 -63.42 94.34
CA LYS A 501 21.55 -64.45 94.78
C LYS A 501 20.09 -64.00 94.67
N THR A 502 19.84 -62.68 94.75
CA THR A 502 18.49 -62.12 94.63
C THR A 502 17.95 -62.20 93.21
N VAL A 503 18.80 -61.94 92.22
CA VAL A 503 18.47 -62.02 90.78
C VAL A 503 18.21 -63.47 90.36
N ALA A 504 19.00 -64.43 90.85
CA ALA A 504 18.78 -65.85 90.60
C ALA A 504 17.45 -66.37 91.18
N ALA A 505 17.07 -65.91 92.39
CA ALA A 505 15.79 -66.25 93.00
C ALA A 505 14.61 -65.64 92.21
N LEU A 506 14.74 -64.41 91.75
CA LEU A 506 13.75 -63.74 90.88
C LEU A 506 13.58 -64.45 89.53
N ALA A 507 14.69 -64.86 88.90
CA ALA A 507 14.66 -65.59 87.64
C ALA A 507 13.94 -66.95 87.79
N HIS A 508 14.23 -67.68 88.86
CA HIS A 508 13.56 -68.96 89.15
C HIS A 508 12.07 -68.77 89.47
N GLN A 509 11.70 -67.69 90.17
CA GLN A 509 10.30 -67.37 90.43
C GLN A 509 9.55 -66.98 89.16
N LEU A 510 10.19 -66.24 88.25
CA LEU A 510 9.66 -65.89 86.95
C LEU A 510 9.43 -67.14 86.09
N GLU A 511 10.39 -68.06 86.05
CA GLU A 511 10.27 -69.33 85.31
C GLU A 511 9.11 -70.19 85.82
N GLN A 512 8.90 -70.21 87.15
CA GLN A 512 7.76 -70.90 87.76
C GLN A 512 6.41 -70.26 87.39
N GLU A 513 6.32 -68.93 87.36
CA GLU A 513 5.10 -68.22 86.96
C GLU A 513 4.82 -68.35 85.45
N MET A 514 5.86 -68.32 84.61
CA MET A 514 5.73 -68.62 83.17
C MET A 514 5.14 -70.02 82.96
N SER A 515 5.67 -71.04 83.64
CA SER A 515 5.16 -72.42 83.56
C SER A 515 3.70 -72.56 84.01
N LYS A 516 3.29 -71.86 85.08
CA LYS A 516 1.88 -71.82 85.52
C LYS A 516 0.97 -71.17 84.49
N THR A 517 1.46 -70.13 83.81
CA THR A 517 0.70 -69.39 82.80
C THR A 517 0.51 -70.25 81.54
N ASP A 518 1.55 -70.95 81.10
CA ASP A 518 1.48 -71.92 79.99
C ASP A 518 0.50 -73.05 80.27
N ALA A 519 0.47 -73.59 81.50
CA ALA A 519 -0.50 -74.60 81.90
C ALA A 519 -1.95 -74.08 81.82
N ARG A 520 -2.19 -72.80 82.17
CA ARG A 520 -3.53 -72.18 82.04
C ARG A 520 -3.92 -71.96 80.58
N ILE A 521 -2.99 -71.54 79.72
CA ILE A 521 -3.23 -71.37 78.29
C ILE A 521 -3.58 -72.71 77.64
N LEU A 522 -2.82 -73.77 77.92
CA LEU A 522 -3.11 -75.12 77.44
C LEU A 522 -4.49 -75.61 77.88
N ALA A 523 -4.88 -75.36 79.13
CA ALA A 523 -6.21 -75.71 79.63
C ALA A 523 -7.34 -74.92 78.93
N ALA A 524 -7.11 -73.64 78.61
CA ALA A 524 -8.07 -72.82 77.86
C ALA A 524 -8.18 -73.25 76.39
N SER A 525 -7.06 -73.57 75.73
CA SER A 525 -7.04 -74.12 74.37
C SER A 525 -7.72 -75.49 74.28
N ALA A 526 -7.60 -76.34 75.32
CA ALA A 526 -8.32 -77.60 75.38
C ALA A 526 -9.86 -77.41 75.41
N LYS A 527 -10.36 -76.38 76.11
CA LYS A 527 -11.79 -76.02 76.09
C LYS A 527 -12.24 -75.53 74.70
N PHE A 528 -11.41 -74.76 73.99
CA PHE A 528 -11.73 -74.32 72.61
C PHE A 528 -11.78 -75.50 71.63
N ASN A 529 -10.86 -76.45 71.76
CA ASN A 529 -10.85 -77.65 70.91
C ASN A 529 -12.07 -78.57 71.16
N SER A 530 -12.63 -78.61 72.36
CA SER A 530 -13.85 -79.37 72.62
C SER A 530 -15.08 -78.74 71.92
N ILE A 531 -15.16 -77.41 71.87
CA ILE A 531 -16.24 -76.66 71.20
C ILE A 531 -16.15 -76.84 69.67
N LYS A 532 -14.92 -76.83 69.11
CA LYS A 532 -14.69 -77.03 67.67
C LYS A 532 -15.07 -78.43 67.19
N ASN A 533 -14.90 -79.46 68.04
CA ASN A 533 -15.27 -80.83 67.71
C ASN A 533 -16.79 -81.07 67.74
N SER A 534 -17.54 -80.38 68.61
CA SER A 534 -19.01 -80.41 68.59
C SER A 534 -19.61 -79.68 67.38
N ASP A 535 -18.99 -78.58 66.95
CA ASP A 535 -19.49 -77.77 65.82
C ASP A 535 -19.35 -78.50 64.47
N ASN A 536 -18.33 -79.35 64.33
CA ASN A 536 -18.12 -80.19 63.14
C ASN A 536 -19.22 -81.25 62.94
N GLN A 537 -19.87 -81.72 64.01
CA GLN A 537 -21.01 -82.64 63.94
C GLN A 537 -22.30 -81.91 63.55
N LEU A 538 -22.54 -80.73 64.12
CA LEU A 538 -23.68 -79.88 63.78
C LEU A 538 -23.63 -79.41 62.32
N ARG A 539 -22.45 -79.02 61.82
CA ARG A 539 -22.28 -78.60 60.42
C ARG A 539 -22.56 -79.73 59.41
N LYS A 540 -22.24 -80.98 59.75
CA LYS A 540 -22.60 -82.17 58.94
C LYS A 540 -24.09 -82.45 58.93
N LEU A 541 -24.77 -82.26 60.06
CA LEU A 541 -26.23 -82.38 60.15
C LEU A 541 -26.93 -81.30 59.30
N TRP A 542 -26.42 -80.06 59.33
CA TRP A 542 -26.90 -78.97 58.47
C TRP A 542 -26.66 -79.22 56.98
N GLN A 543 -25.49 -79.77 56.61
CA GLN A 543 -25.26 -80.18 55.22
C GLN A 543 -26.26 -81.26 54.78
N TRP A 544 -26.52 -82.27 55.62
CA TRP A 544 -27.50 -83.31 55.29
C TRP A 544 -28.94 -82.78 55.23
N PHE A 545 -29.30 -81.80 56.06
CA PHE A 545 -30.59 -81.12 55.97
C PHE A 545 -30.80 -80.49 54.59
N LEU A 546 -29.78 -79.81 54.06
CA LEU A 546 -29.86 -79.09 52.79
C LEU A 546 -29.74 -80.01 51.56
N THR A 547 -28.98 -81.10 51.65
CA THR A 547 -28.69 -81.96 50.48
C THR A 547 -29.46 -83.27 50.44
N ASP A 548 -29.86 -83.84 51.59
CA ASP A 548 -30.56 -85.15 51.66
C ASP A 548 -31.39 -85.32 52.96
N PRO A 549 -32.61 -84.75 53.01
CA PRO A 549 -33.46 -84.73 54.23
C PRO A 549 -33.80 -86.13 54.76
N SER A 550 -33.89 -87.12 53.87
CA SER A 550 -34.15 -88.54 54.17
C SER A 550 -33.08 -89.13 55.09
N LYS A 551 -31.82 -88.81 54.81
CA LYS A 551 -30.65 -89.29 55.56
C LYS A 551 -30.61 -88.70 56.96
N LEU A 552 -30.90 -87.40 57.10
CA LEU A 552 -31.00 -86.74 58.40
C LEU A 552 -32.08 -87.36 59.29
N MET A 553 -33.28 -87.60 58.74
CA MET A 553 -34.39 -88.22 59.48
C MET A 553 -34.07 -89.64 59.95
N SER A 554 -33.30 -90.41 59.17
CA SER A 554 -32.84 -91.75 59.57
C SER A 554 -31.85 -91.72 60.74
N VAL A 555 -30.95 -90.71 60.76
CA VAL A 555 -29.98 -90.52 61.84
C VAL A 555 -30.67 -90.05 63.12
N ILE A 556 -31.61 -89.11 63.03
CA ILE A 556 -32.42 -88.66 64.18
C ILE A 556 -33.22 -89.83 64.77
N LYS A 557 -33.86 -90.65 63.94
CA LYS A 557 -34.54 -91.89 64.40
C LYS A 557 -33.57 -92.90 65.01
N GLY A 558 -32.35 -93.01 64.50
CA GLY A 558 -31.30 -93.89 65.03
C GLY A 558 -30.80 -93.47 66.43
N VAL A 559 -30.65 -92.15 66.66
CA VAL A 559 -30.24 -91.59 67.95
C VAL A 559 -31.39 -91.71 68.98
N GLN A 560 -32.64 -91.41 68.59
CA GLN A 560 -33.81 -91.57 69.47
C GLN A 560 -34.12 -93.02 69.85
N SER A 561 -33.72 -93.99 69.02
CA SER A 561 -33.86 -95.43 69.31
C SER A 561 -32.65 -96.04 70.02
N GLY A 562 -31.67 -95.24 70.44
CA GLY A 562 -30.50 -95.69 71.18
C GLY A 562 -29.51 -96.56 70.40
N LYS A 563 -29.60 -96.58 69.06
CA LYS A 563 -28.74 -97.43 68.20
C LYS A 563 -27.33 -96.87 67.98
N TYR A 564 -27.09 -95.62 68.32
CA TYR A 564 -25.78 -94.97 68.27
C TYR A 564 -25.52 -94.32 69.63
N THR A 565 -24.98 -95.12 70.56
CA THR A 565 -24.24 -94.61 71.73
C THR A 565 -22.76 -94.79 71.48
#